data_AF-A0A2U2X3K1-F1
#
_entry.id   AF-A0A2U2X3K1-F1
#
_cell.length_a   1.000
_cell.length_b   1.000
_cell.length_c   1.000
_cell.angle_alpha   90.00
_cell.angle_beta   90.00
_cell.angle_gamma   90.00
#
_symmetry.space_group_name_H-M   'P 1'
#
loop_
_entity.id
_entity.type
_entity.pdbx_description
1 polymer ?
#
loop_
_entity_poly.entity_id
_entity_poly.type
_entity_poly.pdbx_seq_one_letter_code
_entity_poly.pdbx_strand_id
1 'polypeptide(L)'
;MDYNVLLIIVIGIVAWLVKRWVFNVKRKRRRDYYRNVYLKSDAWKRKRYVVLKRDNWRCVYCGVRATQVHHKKYAKRNIGKEPIKWLVSICEPCHDKIHK
;
A
#
# COMPACT_ATOMS: atom_id res chain seq x y z
N MET A 1 -24.55 -3.42 -39.20
CA MET A 1 -23.60 -3.86 -38.16
C MET A 1 -23.70 -5.38 -38.11
N ASP A 2 -22.69 -6.08 -38.60
CA ASP A 2 -22.75 -7.53 -38.74
C ASP A 2 -22.80 -8.20 -37.36
N TYR A 3 -23.56 -9.30 -37.24
CA TYR A 3 -23.72 -10.05 -35.99
C TYR A 3 -22.35 -10.46 -35.41
N ASN A 4 -21.39 -10.82 -36.26
CA ASN A 4 -20.02 -11.16 -35.87
C ASN A 4 -19.30 -9.99 -35.19
N VAL A 5 -19.51 -8.75 -35.65
CA VAL A 5 -18.92 -7.54 -35.07
C VAL A 5 -19.52 -7.27 -33.69
N LEU A 6 -20.85 -7.38 -33.56
CA LEU A 6 -21.53 -7.24 -32.26
C LEU A 6 -21.07 -8.28 -31.25
N LEU A 7 -20.92 -9.55 -31.67
CA LEU A 7 -20.44 -10.64 -30.83
C LEU A 7 -19.02 -10.38 -30.31
N ILE A 8 -18.10 -9.91 -31.17
CA ILE A 8 -16.73 -9.59 -30.77
C ILE A 8 -16.70 -8.44 -29.74
N ILE A 9 -17.52 -7.40 -29.94
CA ILE A 9 -17.62 -6.28 -29.01
C ILE A 9 -18.11 -6.77 -27.63
N VAL A 10 -19.17 -7.59 -27.60
CA VAL A 10 -19.71 -8.15 -26.35
C VAL A 10 -18.66 -9.00 -25.63
N ILE A 11 -17.97 -9.90 -26.34
CA ILE A 11 -16.90 -10.73 -25.76
C ILE A 11 -15.79 -9.85 -25.18
N GLY A 12 -15.38 -8.81 -25.91
CA GLY A 12 -14.38 -7.84 -25.45
C GLY A 12 -14.79 -7.13 -24.15
N ILE A 13 -16.04 -6.68 -24.08
CA ILE A 13 -16.61 -6.04 -22.88
C ILE A 13 -16.65 -7.03 -21.72
N VAL A 14 -17.14 -8.25 -21.91
CA VAL A 14 -17.20 -9.29 -20.87
C VAL A 14 -15.79 -9.61 -20.36
N ALA A 15 -14.82 -9.82 -21.26
CA ALA A 15 -13.43 -10.07 -20.89
C ALA A 15 -12.83 -8.90 -20.09
N TRP A 16 -13.14 -7.66 -20.46
CA TRP A 16 -12.72 -6.47 -19.72
C TRP A 16 -13.36 -6.41 -18.32
N LEU A 17 -14.66 -6.68 -18.20
CA LEU A 17 -15.37 -6.73 -16.92
C LEU A 17 -14.80 -7.80 -15.99
N VAL A 18 -14.55 -9.01 -16.51
CA VAL A 18 -13.93 -10.10 -15.75
C VAL A 18 -12.52 -9.72 -15.29
N LYS A 19 -11.68 -9.19 -16.18
CA LYS A 19 -10.32 -8.70 -15.82
C LYS A 19 -10.39 -7.64 -14.72
N ARG A 20 -11.32 -6.70 -14.83
CA ARG A 20 -11.55 -5.64 -13.83
C ARG A 20 -11.98 -6.23 -12.49
N TRP A 21 -12.89 -7.20 -12.49
CA TRP A 21 -13.35 -7.89 -11.29
C TRP A 21 -12.21 -8.65 -10.60
N VAL A 22 -11.45 -9.48 -11.32
CA VAL A 22 -10.29 -10.21 -10.78
C VAL A 22 -9.28 -9.25 -10.16
N PHE A 23 -8.98 -8.14 -10.84
CA PHE A 23 -8.08 -7.12 -10.33
C PHE A 23 -8.59 -6.49 -9.02
N ASN A 24 -9.90 -6.23 -8.93
CA ASN A 24 -10.53 -5.70 -7.73
C ASN A 24 -10.45 -6.68 -6.54
N VAL A 25 -10.75 -7.96 -6.77
CA VAL A 25 -10.66 -9.02 -5.75
C VAL A 25 -9.23 -9.14 -5.24
N LYS A 26 -8.23 -9.23 -6.13
CA LYS A 26 -6.81 -9.30 -5.76
C LYS A 26 -6.37 -8.06 -4.97
N ARG A 27 -6.82 -6.86 -5.36
CA ARG A 27 -6.52 -5.62 -4.63
C ARG A 27 -7.10 -5.64 -3.22
N LYS A 28 -8.37 -6.06 -3.06
CA LYS A 28 -9.05 -6.14 -1.75
C LYS A 28 -8.33 -7.11 -0.82
N ARG A 29 -8.07 -8.35 -1.29
CA ARG A 29 -7.33 -9.37 -0.53
C ARG A 29 -5.94 -8.88 -0.11
N ARG A 30 -5.21 -8.21 -1.01
CA ARG A 30 -3.88 -7.65 -0.66
C ARG A 30 -3.99 -6.58 0.44
N ARG A 31 -4.96 -5.66 0.34
CA ARG A 31 -5.17 -4.60 1.34
C ARG A 31 -5.55 -5.20 2.70
N ASP A 32 -6.41 -6.22 2.69
CA ASP A 32 -6.82 -6.95 3.87
C ASP A 32 -5.63 -7.63 4.56
N TYR A 33 -4.87 -8.46 3.83
CA TYR A 33 -3.64 -9.07 4.34
C TYR A 33 -2.67 -8.02 4.90
N TYR A 34 -2.46 -6.93 4.17
CA TYR A 34 -1.56 -5.87 4.59
C TYR A 34 -1.98 -5.27 5.95
N ARG A 35 -3.26 -4.88 6.09
CA ARG A 35 -3.79 -4.22 7.28
C ARG A 35 -3.94 -5.17 8.47
N ASN A 36 -4.46 -6.37 8.21
CA ASN A 36 -4.91 -7.29 9.25
C ASN A 36 -3.87 -8.34 9.62
N VAL A 37 -2.88 -8.60 8.77
CA VAL A 37 -1.82 -9.57 9.02
C VAL A 37 -0.45 -8.89 9.10
N TYR A 38 0.02 -8.26 8.02
CA TYR A 38 1.39 -7.75 7.96
C TYR A 38 1.66 -6.64 8.99
N LEU A 39 0.81 -5.60 9.06
CA LEU A 39 1.00 -4.50 10.01
C LEU A 39 0.88 -4.92 11.49
N LYS A 40 0.38 -6.13 11.77
CA LYS A 40 0.32 -6.69 13.13
C LYS A 40 1.48 -7.65 13.43
N SER A 41 2.25 -8.03 12.41
CA SER A 41 3.34 -9.01 12.51
C SER A 41 4.60 -8.46 13.18
N ASP A 42 5.43 -9.35 13.74
CA ASP A 42 6.73 -8.98 14.29
C ASP A 42 7.74 -8.53 13.23
N ALA A 43 7.55 -8.96 11.97
CA ALA A 43 8.33 -8.45 10.85
C ALA A 43 8.11 -6.93 10.66
N TRP A 44 6.85 -6.48 10.73
CA TRP A 44 6.54 -5.05 10.69
C TRP A 44 7.04 -4.32 11.94
N LYS A 45 6.85 -4.89 13.15
CA LYS A 45 7.37 -4.26 14.39
C LYS A 45 8.88 -4.01 14.32
N ARG A 46 9.65 -5.00 13.86
CA ARG A 46 11.10 -4.87 13.65
C ARG A 46 11.44 -3.82 12.60
N LYS A 47 10.77 -3.86 11.44
CA LYS A 47 11.00 -2.86 10.37
C LYS A 47 10.68 -1.44 10.86
N ARG A 48 9.56 -1.26 11.56
CA ARG A 48 9.14 0.00 12.18
C ARG A 48 10.21 0.53 13.13
N TYR A 49 10.76 -0.33 13.99
CA TYR A 49 11.84 0.04 14.90
C TYR A 49 13.08 0.51 14.14
N VAL A 50 13.51 -0.20 13.09
CA VAL A 50 14.69 0.18 12.30
C VAL A 50 14.50 1.56 11.65
N VAL A 51 13.31 1.87 11.14
CA VAL A 51 13.02 3.19 10.55
C VAL A 51 13.07 4.29 11.61
N LEU A 52 12.44 4.08 12.77
CA LEU A 52 12.46 5.03 13.88
C LEU A 52 13.89 5.27 14.40
N LYS A 53 14.68 4.19 14.52
CA LYS A 53 16.08 4.27 14.93
C LYS A 53 16.93 5.03 13.91
N ARG A 54 16.77 4.75 12.61
CA ARG A 54 17.48 5.44 11.52
C ARG A 54 17.24 6.95 11.57
N ASP A 55 16.00 7.36 11.84
CA ASP A 55 15.62 8.78 11.87
C ASP A 55 15.79 9.41 13.27
N ASN A 56 16.54 8.76 14.16
CA ASN A 56 16.78 9.20 15.54
C ASN A 56 15.50 9.57 16.32
N TRP A 57 14.42 8.81 16.10
CA TRP A 57 13.09 9.05 16.68
C TRP A 57 12.56 10.48 16.45
N ARG A 58 13.00 11.15 15.39
CA ARG A 58 12.54 12.49 15.00
C ARG A 58 11.72 12.43 13.71
N CYS A 59 10.74 13.30 13.64
CA CYS A 59 9.92 13.51 12.47
C CYS A 59 10.79 14.11 11.37
N VAL A 60 10.85 13.45 10.21
CA VAL A 60 11.68 13.93 9.10
C VAL A 60 11.21 15.27 8.51
N TYR A 61 9.99 15.70 8.83
CA TYR A 61 9.41 16.93 8.29
C TYR A 61 9.50 18.13 9.24
N CYS A 62 9.39 17.91 10.55
CA CYS A 62 9.35 19.02 11.53
C CYS A 62 10.27 18.83 12.74
N GLY A 63 11.05 17.75 12.80
CA GLY A 63 12.08 17.55 13.83
C GLY A 63 11.60 17.16 15.23
N VAL A 64 10.30 17.23 15.52
CA VAL A 64 9.71 16.77 16.80
C VAL A 64 9.75 15.25 16.93
N ARG A 65 9.44 14.69 18.10
CA ARG A 65 9.43 13.24 18.31
C ARG A 65 8.50 12.52 17.33
N ALA A 66 9.04 11.54 16.60
CA ALA A 66 8.27 10.65 15.74
C ALA A 66 7.66 9.50 16.55
N THR A 67 6.37 9.24 16.32
CA THR A 67 5.60 8.16 16.94
C THR A 67 5.09 7.17 15.89
N GLN A 68 5.19 7.50 14.61
CA GLN A 68 4.63 6.72 13.51
C GLN A 68 5.66 6.54 12.39
N VAL A 69 5.41 5.55 11.53
CA VAL A 69 6.16 5.34 10.30
C VAL A 69 5.21 5.43 9.13
N HIS A 70 5.47 6.37 8.23
CA HIS A 70 4.68 6.60 7.03
C HIS A 70 5.28 5.91 5.81
N HIS A 71 4.41 5.33 4.99
CA HIS A 71 4.77 4.70 3.73
C HIS A 71 4.69 5.70 2.58
N LYS A 72 5.84 6.10 2.02
CA LYS A 72 5.90 6.90 0.79
C LYS A 72 5.46 6.11 -0.44
N LYS A 73 5.63 4.77 -0.41
CA LYS A 73 5.25 3.83 -1.46
C LYS A 73 4.79 2.51 -0.84
N TYR A 74 3.80 1.87 -1.46
CA TYR A 74 3.27 0.59 -1.03
C TYR A 74 3.70 -0.54 -1.97
N ALA A 75 4.11 -1.68 -1.40
CA ALA A 75 4.46 -2.87 -2.16
C ALA A 75 3.22 -3.49 -2.82
N LYS A 76 3.23 -3.62 -4.15
CA LYS A 76 2.17 -4.33 -4.90
C LYS A 76 2.31 -5.86 -4.80
N ARG A 77 3.55 -6.33 -4.60
CA ARG A 77 3.98 -7.74 -4.44
C ARG A 77 5.05 -7.78 -3.36
N ASN A 78 5.29 -8.95 -2.76
CA ASN A 78 6.33 -9.14 -1.73
C ASN A 78 6.22 -8.16 -0.56
N ILE A 79 5.02 -8.01 0.00
CA ILE A 79 4.77 -7.22 1.21
C ILE A 79 5.73 -7.69 2.31
N GLY A 80 6.40 -6.77 2.99
CA GLY A 80 7.43 -7.09 3.98
C GLY A 80 8.85 -7.02 3.45
N LYS A 81 9.05 -7.00 2.13
CA LYS A 81 10.37 -6.86 1.50
C LYS A 81 10.61 -5.47 0.88
N GLU A 82 9.74 -4.50 1.14
CA GLU A 82 9.93 -3.14 0.66
C GLU A 82 11.20 -2.48 1.23
N PRO A 83 11.92 -1.68 0.42
CA PRO A 83 13.09 -0.94 0.87
C PRO A 83 12.77 0.02 2.01
N ILE A 84 13.64 0.08 3.02
CA ILE A 84 13.49 0.98 4.18
C ILE A 84 13.42 2.46 3.73
N LYS A 85 14.03 2.83 2.61
CA LYS A 85 13.94 4.20 2.04
C LYS A 85 12.52 4.61 1.61
N TRP A 86 11.58 3.67 1.49
CA TRP A 86 10.16 3.96 1.24
C TRP A 86 9.39 4.32 2.52
N LEU A 87 10.04 4.21 3.67
CA LEU A 87 9.49 4.48 4.99
C LEU A 87 10.18 5.69 5.61
N VAL A 88 9.41 6.50 6.32
CA VAL A 88 9.92 7.65 7.06
C VAL A 88 9.26 7.74 8.43
N SER A 89 10.03 8.14 9.43
CA SER A 89 9.54 8.39 10.78
C SER A 89 8.92 9.77 10.84
N ILE A 90 7.69 9.84 11.34
CA ILE A 90 6.96 11.10 11.44
C ILE A 90 6.15 11.18 12.74
N CYS A 91 5.82 12.40 13.13
CA CYS A 91 4.84 12.65 14.18
C CYS A 91 3.42 12.55 13.60
N GLU A 92 2.45 12.33 14.49
CA GLU A 92 1.03 12.23 14.15
C GLU A 92 0.49 13.48 13.41
N PRO A 93 0.78 14.73 13.82
CA PRO A 93 0.32 15.91 13.06
C PRO A 93 0.81 15.95 11.62
N CYS A 94 2.06 15.52 11.36
CA CYS A 94 2.58 15.42 10.00
C CYS A 94 1.96 14.26 9.22
N HIS A 95 1.66 13.14 9.89
CA HIS A 95 1.01 11.99 9.24
C HIS A 95 -0.40 12.34 8.78
N ASP A 96 -1.16 13.01 9.63
CA ASP A 96 -2.52 13.42 9.32
C ASP A 96 -2.55 14.42 8.18
N LYS A 97 -1.61 15.38 8.12
CA LYS A 97 -1.48 16.32 7.00
C LYS A 97 -1.20 15.65 5.64
N ILE A 98 -0.62 14.44 5.63
CA ILE A 98 -0.36 13.69 4.39
C ILE A 98 -1.60 12.90 3.93
N HIS A 99 -2.49 12.55 4.87
CA HIS A 99 -3.67 11.73 4.60
C HIS A 99 -5.00 12.49 4.59
N LYS A 100 -4.99 13.76 5.00
CA LYS A 100 -6.04 14.75 4.73
C LYS A 100 -5.90 15.27 3.30
#